data_AF-A0A956JNR4-F1
#
_entry.id   AF-A0A956JNR4-F1
#
_cell.length_a   1.000
_cell.length_b   1.000
_cell.length_c   1.000
_cell.angle_alpha   90.00
_cell.angle_beta   90.00
_cell.angle_gamma   90.00
#
_symmetry.space_group_name_H-M   'P 1'
#
loop_
_entity.id
_entity.type
_entity.pdbx_description
1 polymer ?
#
loop_
_entity_poly.entity_id
_entity_poly.type
_entity_poly.pdbx_seq_one_letter_code
_entity_poly.pdbx_strand_id
1 'polypeptide(L)'
;IREVFAELGRAAPGGVRYASFKADDGVSFVHIASIETADGSNPLASLDAFKAFTKDIAERCDEPPATTELTPVGSYRAFDAK
;
A
#
# COMPACT_ATOMS: atom_id res chain seq x y z
N ILE A 1 -1.23 -2.31 9.32
CA ILE A 1 -0.69 -2.82 8.03
C ILE A 1 -0.67 -4.35 7.90
N ARG A 2 -0.27 -5.13 8.92
CA ARG A 2 -0.23 -6.61 8.83
C ARG A 2 -1.55 -7.23 8.39
N GLU A 3 -2.67 -6.78 8.97
CA GLU A 3 -4.01 -7.24 8.57
C GLU A 3 -4.35 -6.94 7.11
N VAL A 4 -3.85 -5.85 6.53
CA VAL A 4 -4.02 -5.53 5.10
C VAL A 4 -3.36 -6.60 4.24
N PHE A 5 -2.13 -7.00 4.58
CA PHE A 5 -1.44 -8.08 3.87
C PHE A 5 -2.08 -9.45 4.09
N ALA A 6 -2.59 -9.71 5.30
CA ALA A 6 -3.33 -10.94 5.58
C ALA A 6 -4.64 -11.03 4.76
N GLU A 7 -5.38 -9.92 4.65
CA GLU A 7 -6.58 -9.85 3.81
C GLU A 7 -6.24 -9.94 2.32
N LEU A 8 -5.21 -9.24 1.85
CA LEU A 8 -4.71 -9.36 0.47
C LEU A 8 -4.36 -10.81 0.10
N GLY A 9 -3.71 -11.54 1.00
CA GLY A 9 -3.37 -12.95 0.79
C GLY A 9 -4.60 -13.86 0.70
N ARG A 10 -5.69 -13.55 1.41
CA ARG A 10 -6.94 -14.32 1.38
C ARG A 10 -7.83 -13.95 0.18
N ALA A 11 -8.01 -12.66 -0.06
CA ALA A 11 -8.90 -12.13 -1.09
C ALA A 11 -8.27 -12.20 -2.49
N ALA A 12 -6.93 -12.14 -2.56
CA ALA A 12 -6.14 -12.17 -3.79
C ALA A 12 -6.73 -11.32 -4.94
N PRO A 13 -7.06 -10.03 -4.70
CA PRO A 13 -7.64 -9.20 -5.74
C PRO A 13 -6.67 -9.02 -6.91
N GLY A 14 -7.18 -9.14 -8.13
CA GLY A 14 -6.42 -8.82 -9.33
C GLY A 14 -6.18 -7.31 -9.48
N GLY A 15 -5.23 -6.94 -10.34
CA GLY A 15 -5.02 -5.53 -10.72
C GLY A 15 -4.32 -4.67 -9.66
N VAL A 16 -3.66 -5.28 -8.67
CA VAL A 16 -2.83 -4.55 -7.70
C VAL A 16 -1.51 -5.27 -7.42
N ARG A 17 -0.41 -4.51 -7.40
CA ARG A 17 0.84 -4.91 -6.72
C ARG A 17 1.09 -3.91 -5.60
N TYR A 18 1.33 -4.41 -4.39
CA TYR A 18 1.44 -3.58 -3.20
C TYR A 18 2.64 -3.98 -2.35
N ALA A 19 3.44 -2.98 -1.97
CA ALA A 19 4.57 -3.13 -1.08
C ALA A 19 4.55 -2.05 0.01
N SER A 20 5.04 -2.41 1.20
CA SER A 20 5.19 -1.48 2.31
C SER A 20 6.56 -1.69 2.95
N PHE A 21 7.23 -0.58 3.23
CA PHE A 21 8.56 -0.52 3.80
C PHE A 21 8.49 0.28 5.08
N LYS A 22 9.28 -0.13 6.07
CA LYS A 22 9.57 0.68 7.24
C LYS A 22 10.91 1.36 7.01
N ALA A 23 10.97 2.66 7.22
CA ALA A 23 12.22 3.41 7.17
C ALA A 23 13.16 3.00 8.33
N ASP A 24 14.40 3.48 8.26
CA ASP A 24 15.44 3.20 9.25
C ASP A 24 15.14 3.82 10.63
N ASP A 25 14.44 4.94 10.67
CA ASP A 25 13.93 5.58 11.89
C ASP A 25 12.97 4.70 12.71
N GLY A 26 12.49 3.60 12.12
CA GLY A 26 11.66 2.60 12.76
C GLY A 26 10.20 3.01 12.96
N VAL A 27 9.80 4.22 12.55
CA VAL A 27 8.46 4.78 12.76
C VAL A 27 7.80 5.29 11.48
N SER A 28 8.60 5.66 10.47
CA SER A 28 8.10 6.08 9.16
C SER A 28 7.88 4.90 8.24
N PHE A 29 6.86 5.00 7.39
CA PHE A 29 6.48 3.96 6.44
C PHE A 29 6.32 4.53 5.03
N VAL A 30 6.78 3.76 4.05
CA VAL A 30 6.58 4.04 2.62
C VAL A 30 5.71 2.95 2.05
N HIS A 31 4.66 3.35 1.31
CA HIS A 31 3.73 2.44 0.65
C HIS A 31 3.78 2.68 -0.86
N ILE A 32 3.96 1.60 -1.62
CA ILE A 32 3.97 1.65 -3.08
C ILE A 32 2.85 0.74 -3.59
N ALA A 33 1.91 1.32 -4.32
CA ALA A 33 0.83 0.61 -4.98
C ALA A 33 0.91 0.83 -6.49
N SER A 34 0.96 -0.25 -7.25
CA SER A 34 0.75 -0.23 -8.70
C SER A 34 -0.66 -0.75 -8.97
N ILE A 35 -1.49 0.09 -9.59
CA ILE A 35 -2.87 -0.20 -9.94
C ILE A 35 -2.93 -0.51 -11.43
N GLU A 36 -3.39 -1.72 -11.77
CA GLU A 36 -3.42 -2.26 -13.13
C GLU A 36 -4.86 -2.60 -13.58
N THR A 37 -5.86 -2.12 -12.85
CA THR A 37 -7.27 -2.25 -13.23
C THR A 37 -7.56 -1.39 -14.46
N ALA A 38 -8.39 -1.90 -15.37
CA ALA A 38 -8.69 -1.21 -16.63
C ALA A 38 -9.46 0.10 -16.43
N ASP A 39 -10.22 0.22 -15.34
CA ASP A 39 -11.01 1.40 -14.97
C ASP A 39 -10.28 2.34 -14.01
N GLY A 40 -9.03 2.04 -13.63
CA GLY A 40 -8.25 2.81 -12.67
C GLY A 40 -8.73 2.68 -11.22
N SER A 41 -9.68 1.78 -10.93
CA SER A 41 -10.13 1.53 -9.56
C SER A 41 -9.00 0.94 -8.71
N ASN A 42 -8.82 1.42 -7.48
CA ASN A 42 -7.81 0.88 -6.57
C ASN A 42 -8.39 -0.28 -5.73
N PRO A 43 -7.98 -1.54 -5.93
CA PRO A 43 -8.50 -2.67 -5.15
C PRO A 43 -8.17 -2.60 -3.65
N LEU A 44 -7.14 -1.84 -3.24
CA LEU A 44 -6.83 -1.66 -1.81
C LEU A 44 -7.98 -0.93 -1.10
N ALA A 45 -8.63 0.03 -1.76
CA ALA A 45 -9.67 0.85 -1.17
C ALA A 45 -10.95 0.05 -0.82
N SER A 46 -11.13 -1.14 -1.40
CA SER A 46 -12.28 -2.00 -1.10
C SER A 46 -12.05 -2.91 0.11
N LEU A 47 -10.80 -3.13 0.53
CA LEU A 47 -10.45 -4.01 1.65
C LEU A 47 -10.83 -3.39 2.99
N ASP A 48 -11.44 -4.18 3.86
CA ASP A 48 -11.90 -3.69 5.16
C ASP A 48 -10.73 -3.38 6.09
N ALA A 49 -9.67 -4.19 6.06
CA ALA A 49 -8.45 -3.92 6.81
C ALA A 49 -7.74 -2.66 6.30
N PHE A 50 -7.82 -2.34 5.00
CA PHE A 50 -7.22 -1.12 4.46
C PHE A 50 -8.00 0.12 4.88
N LYS A 51 -9.33 0.09 4.79
CA LYS A 51 -10.20 1.16 5.32
C LYS A 51 -9.93 1.39 6.80
N ALA A 52 -9.85 0.32 7.61
CA ALA A 52 -9.53 0.43 9.03
C ALA A 52 -8.12 1.00 9.28
N PHE A 53 -7.14 0.62 8.46
CA PHE A 53 -5.78 1.12 8.56
C PHE A 53 -5.67 2.63 8.25
N THR A 54 -6.42 3.13 7.27
CA THR A 54 -6.33 4.53 6.82
C THR A 54 -7.28 5.47 7.56
N LYS A 55 -8.40 4.98 8.11
CA LYS A 55 -9.49 5.78 8.70
C LYS A 55 -9.00 6.96 9.56
N ASP A 56 -8.14 6.67 10.53
CA ASP A 56 -7.69 7.66 11.51
C ASP A 56 -6.15 7.87 11.42
N ILE A 57 -5.56 7.69 10.23
CA ILE A 57 -4.10 7.74 10.09
C ILE A 57 -3.52 9.14 10.31
N ALA A 58 -4.24 10.18 9.87
CA ALA A 58 -3.80 11.56 10.06
C ALA A 58 -3.76 11.97 11.54
N GLU A 59 -4.61 11.37 12.39
CA GLU A 59 -4.65 11.64 13.83
C GLU A 59 -3.59 10.85 14.61
N ARG A 60 -3.12 9.74 14.05
CA ARG A 60 -2.13 8.84 14.68
C ARG A 60 -0.69 9.17 14.31
N CYS A 61 -0.48 10.01 13.31
CA CYS A 61 0.84 10.37 12.82
C CYS A 61 1.17 11.81 13.23
N ASP A 62 2.39 12.03 13.74
CA ASP A 62 2.89 13.37 14.06
C ASP A 62 2.96 14.25 12.79
N GLU A 63 3.29 13.63 11.66
CA GLU A 63 3.21 14.20 10.31
C GLU A 63 2.27 13.36 9.44
N PRO A 64 1.24 13.96 8.80
CA PRO A 64 0.32 13.22 7.95
C PRO A 64 1.03 12.55 6.76
N PRO A 65 0.54 11.39 6.28
CA PRO A 65 1.13 10.74 5.12
C PRO A 65 0.94 11.59 3.86
N ALA A 66 2.03 11.87 3.15
CA ALA A 66 2.00 12.46 1.82
C ALA A 66 1.72 11.39 0.76
N THR A 67 0.85 11.70 -0.20
CA THR A 67 0.59 10.85 -1.38
C THR A 67 1.12 11.54 -2.63
N THR A 68 1.76 10.77 -3.52
CA THR A 68 2.31 11.27 -4.78
C THR A 68 2.16 10.19 -5.85
N GLU A 69 1.82 10.61 -7.06
CA GLU A 69 1.81 9.76 -8.25
C GLU A 69 3.23 9.59 -8.79
N LEU A 70 3.60 8.35 -9.13
CA LEU A 70 4.92 8.01 -9.63
C LEU A 70 4.81 7.41 -11.04
N THR A 71 5.61 7.93 -11.97
CA THR A 71 5.76 7.34 -13.31
C THR A 71 6.95 6.37 -13.32
N PRO A 72 6.74 5.07 -13.55
CA PRO A 72 7.84 4.12 -13.59
C PRO A 72 8.74 4.37 -14.80
N VAL A 73 10.04 4.54 -14.56
CA VAL A 73 11.06 4.64 -15.63
C VAL A 73 11.68 3.27 -15.95
N GLY A 74 11.69 2.37 -14.97
CA GLY A 74 12.17 1.00 -15.11
C GLY A 74 11.99 0.22 -13.81
N SER A 75 12.05 -1.11 -13.89
CA SER A 75 12.05 -1.97 -12.71
C SER A 75 12.87 -3.23 -12.97
N TYR A 76 13.61 -3.71 -11.97
CA TYR A 76 14.37 -4.96 -12.06
C TYR A 76 14.25 -5.71 -10.74
N ARG A 77 13.54 -6.84 -10.76
CA ARG A 77 13.24 -7.65 -9.56
C ARG A 77 12.76 -6.81 -8.37
N ALA A 78 11.86 -5.87 -8.65
CA ALA A 78 11.66 -4.71 -7.79
C ALA A 78 11.36 -5.07 -6.34
N PHE A 79 10.57 -6.12 -6.07
CA PHE A 79 10.32 -6.57 -4.70
C PHE A 79 10.15 -8.10 -4.63
N ASP A 80 10.87 -8.72 -3.69
CA ASP A 80 10.66 -10.09 -3.19
C ASP A 80 10.34 -9.97 -1.69
N ALA A 81 9.12 -10.32 -1.28
CA ALA A 81 8.78 -10.41 0.13
C ALA A 81 9.20 -11.79 0.66
N LYS A 82 10.05 -11.79 1.69
CA LYS A 82 10.47 -13.01 2.38
C LYS A 82 9.31 -13.67 3.12
#